data_AF-A0A101WJ73-F1
#
_entry.id   AF-A0A101WJ73-F1
#
_cell.length_a   1.000
_cell.length_b   1.000
_cell.length_c   1.000
_cell.angle_alpha   90.00
_cell.angle_beta   90.00
_cell.angle_gamma   90.00
#
_symmetry.space_group_name_H-M   'P 1'
#
loop_
_entity.id
_entity.type
_entity.pdbx_description
1 polymer ?
#
loop_
_entity_poly.entity_id
_entity_poly.type
_entity_poly.pdbx_seq_one_letter_code
_entity_poly.pdbx_strand_id
1 'polypeptide(L)'
;MGNFDLLKVKGVSRRDFMKLIAATTAALGLPELIVPQAASAVEQALNKPPVIWLEGMDCTGCTESAIATLNPSPAELILDMLSIRYHETIMAGSGQTSEEAYQSALKEKFVLVVEGSCPSKAEFDSFCVVGGKPFRKILLEAAQKAQAIIAIGSCASEGAGIPGACASGAIGVAELLRNEGIKTPVINLPCCPVKPTTLIGTVLYYLTYQKVPPLDSQGRPLAFYGSLLHDNCPRRGHFENGEFLTDWNDPIQKEYCLLLKGCKGPKTYTDCAQVWWNDNANFCINAGSPCSGCSEITFYNGFSPLYAKQEMFKLPGIGQVNADTVGTVLGGVAAVGLGVHLVATAASGRLSKKDHKEDM
;
A
#
# COMPACT_ATOMS: atom_id res chain seq x y z
N MET A 1 2.20 33.11 10.55
CA MET A 1 1.15 33.71 9.70
C MET A 1 -0.18 33.25 10.24
N GLY A 2 -1.12 34.16 10.43
CA GLY A 2 -2.43 33.82 10.99
C GLY A 2 -3.32 33.19 9.93
N ASN A 3 -4.34 32.42 10.35
CA ASN A 3 -5.28 31.71 9.46
C ASN A 3 -5.97 32.64 8.44
N PHE A 4 -6.04 33.94 8.78
CA PHE A 4 -6.55 34.99 7.92
C PHE A 4 -5.69 35.28 6.68
N ASP A 5 -4.40 35.01 6.73
CA ASP A 5 -3.48 35.28 5.61
C ASP A 5 -3.77 34.35 4.42
N LEU A 6 -4.21 33.10 4.69
CA LEU A 6 -4.57 32.11 3.67
C LEU A 6 -5.83 32.51 2.89
N LEU A 7 -6.88 32.94 3.60
CA LEU A 7 -8.12 33.45 2.98
C LEU A 7 -7.86 34.73 2.18
N LYS A 8 -6.98 35.60 2.70
CA LYS A 8 -6.63 36.86 2.04
C LYS A 8 -5.85 36.65 0.73
N VAL A 9 -4.97 35.64 0.68
CA VAL A 9 -4.29 35.22 -0.56
C VAL A 9 -5.29 34.67 -1.59
N LYS A 10 -6.36 33.99 -1.15
CA LYS A 10 -7.47 33.55 -2.01
C LYS A 10 -8.51 34.66 -2.29
N GLY A 11 -8.19 35.92 -1.98
CA GLY A 11 -9.04 37.08 -2.26
C GLY A 11 -10.21 37.29 -1.30
N VAL A 12 -10.30 36.53 -0.21
CA VAL A 12 -11.39 36.62 0.78
C VAL A 12 -10.95 37.51 1.94
N SER A 13 -11.61 38.67 2.10
CA SER A 13 -11.33 39.57 3.21
C SER A 13 -11.95 39.07 4.53
N ARG A 14 -11.44 39.55 5.67
CA ARG A 14 -12.01 39.21 6.99
C ARG A 14 -13.46 39.56 7.16
N ARG A 15 -13.84 40.66 6.52
CA ARG A 15 -15.22 41.12 6.49
C ARG A 15 -16.09 40.16 5.69
N ASP A 16 -15.60 39.68 4.54
CA ASP A 16 -16.39 38.82 3.65
C ASP A 16 -16.52 37.40 4.18
N PHE A 17 -15.46 36.87 4.80
CA PHE A 17 -15.52 35.61 5.55
C PHE A 17 -16.53 35.65 6.69
N MET A 18 -16.46 36.69 7.55
CA MET A 18 -17.41 36.82 8.66
C MET A 18 -18.85 37.01 8.18
N LYS A 19 -19.06 37.72 7.05
CA LYS A 19 -20.38 37.81 6.41
C LYS A 19 -20.88 36.45 5.92
N LEU A 20 -20.01 35.65 5.30
CA LEU A 20 -20.36 34.31 4.83
C LEU A 20 -20.74 33.37 5.99
N ILE A 21 -19.95 33.36 7.07
CA ILE A 21 -20.25 32.57 8.26
C ILE A 21 -21.56 33.05 8.91
N ALA A 22 -21.77 34.36 9.05
CA ALA A 22 -23.00 34.91 9.60
C ALA A 22 -24.24 34.56 8.75
N ALA A 23 -24.13 34.70 7.42
CA ALA A 23 -25.18 34.32 6.49
C ALA A 23 -25.49 32.81 6.53
N THR A 24 -24.46 31.97 6.63
CA THR A 24 -24.61 30.51 6.70
C THR A 24 -25.23 30.08 8.03
N THR A 25 -24.77 30.65 9.15
CA THR A 25 -25.30 30.40 10.49
C THR A 25 -26.79 30.82 10.56
N ALA A 26 -27.13 31.97 9.98
CA ALA A 26 -28.52 32.43 9.87
C ALA A 26 -29.38 31.52 8.97
N ALA A 27 -28.87 31.10 7.80
CA ALA A 27 -29.56 30.19 6.90
C ALA A 27 -29.86 28.82 7.54
N LEU A 28 -28.99 28.38 8.46
CA LEU A 28 -29.16 27.16 9.24
C LEU A 28 -30.01 27.35 10.51
N GLY A 29 -30.55 28.56 10.75
CA GLY A 29 -31.37 28.87 11.92
C GLY A 29 -30.61 28.86 13.25
N LEU A 30 -29.29 29.01 13.21
CA LEU A 30 -28.44 28.98 14.39
C LEU A 30 -28.36 30.37 15.06
N PRO A 31 -28.28 30.46 16.41
CA PRO A 31 -28.14 31.72 17.11
C PRO A 31 -26.91 32.52 16.69
N GLU A 32 -27.06 33.85 16.59
CA GLU A 32 -25.99 34.78 16.20
C GLU A 32 -24.77 34.71 17.15
N LEU A 33 -24.98 34.32 18.40
CA LEU A 33 -23.93 34.10 19.40
C LEU A 33 -22.94 32.99 19.01
N ILE A 34 -23.33 32.08 18.10
CA ILE A 34 -22.50 30.96 17.62
C ILE A 34 -21.59 31.39 16.46
N VAL A 35 -21.85 32.53 15.81
CA VAL A 35 -21.06 33.02 14.66
C VAL A 35 -19.55 33.09 14.96
N PRO A 36 -19.07 33.61 16.12
CA PRO A 36 -17.64 33.60 16.44
C PRO A 36 -17.07 32.19 16.64
N GLN A 37 -17.83 31.26 17.21
CA GLN A 37 -17.42 29.87 17.40
C GLN A 37 -17.37 29.11 16.08
N ALA A 38 -18.35 29.32 15.20
CA ALA A 38 -18.37 28.77 13.85
C ALA A 38 -17.21 29.31 13.00
N ALA A 39 -16.95 30.63 13.06
CA ALA A 39 -15.82 31.24 12.38
C ALA A 39 -14.49 30.68 12.90
N SER A 40 -14.34 30.54 14.23
CA SER A 40 -13.15 29.95 14.84
C SER A 40 -12.96 28.48 14.49
N ALA A 41 -14.04 27.69 14.43
CA ALA A 41 -14.00 26.29 14.02
C ALA A 41 -13.58 26.15 12.55
N VAL A 42 -14.11 27.01 11.67
CA VAL A 42 -13.71 27.05 10.25
C VAL A 42 -12.26 27.53 10.10
N GLU A 43 -11.83 28.54 10.85
CA GLU A 43 -10.43 28.97 10.88
C GLU A 43 -9.48 27.90 11.44
N GLN A 44 -9.90 27.15 12.46
CA GLN A 44 -9.11 26.02 12.97
C GLN A 44 -9.05 24.87 11.96
N ALA A 45 -10.11 24.64 11.19
CA ALA A 45 -10.09 23.70 10.08
C ALA A 45 -9.12 24.12 8.97
N LEU A 46 -8.76 25.41 8.87
CA LEU A 46 -7.73 25.92 7.95
C LEU A 46 -6.29 25.71 8.48
N ASN A 47 -6.10 25.32 9.75
CA ASN A 47 -4.77 25.04 10.28
C ASN A 47 -4.27 23.69 9.77
N LYS A 48 -3.49 23.73 8.69
CA LYS A 48 -2.73 22.59 8.16
C LYS A 48 -1.73 22.12 9.21
N PRO A 49 -1.77 20.86 9.68
CA PRO A 49 -0.80 20.42 10.66
C PRO A 49 0.59 20.43 10.04
N PRO A 50 1.59 20.87 10.81
CA PRO A 50 2.99 20.70 10.45
C PRO A 50 3.30 19.25 10.08
N VAL A 51 4.01 19.07 8.97
CA VAL A 51 4.48 17.76 8.52
C VAL A 51 6.00 17.77 8.47
N ILE A 52 6.60 16.74 9.06
CA ILE A 52 8.00 16.38 8.82
C ILE A 52 7.98 15.15 7.93
N TRP A 53 8.69 15.19 6.81
CA TRP A 53 8.83 14.06 5.89
C TRP A 53 10.30 13.64 5.86
N LEU A 54 10.60 12.43 6.32
CA LEU A 54 11.95 11.89 6.39
C LEU A 54 12.17 10.83 5.31
N GLU A 55 13.37 10.79 4.75
CA GLU A 55 13.83 9.77 3.79
C GLU A 55 14.83 8.83 4.48
N GLY A 56 14.52 7.53 4.44
CA GLY A 56 15.37 6.46 4.97
C GLY A 56 16.18 5.76 3.88
N MET A 57 16.22 4.41 3.91
CA MET A 57 16.66 3.63 2.76
C MET A 57 15.50 3.52 1.77
N ASP A 58 15.49 4.42 0.79
CA ASP A 58 14.41 4.63 -0.17
C ASP A 58 14.93 4.68 -1.63
N CYS A 59 14.02 4.99 -2.56
CA CYS A 59 14.32 5.31 -3.96
C CYS A 59 13.58 6.57 -4.45
N THR A 60 12.96 7.31 -3.51
CA THR A 60 12.18 8.54 -3.70
C THR A 60 10.92 8.35 -4.55
N GLY A 61 10.56 7.11 -4.87
CA GLY A 61 9.40 6.78 -5.68
C GLY A 61 8.07 7.15 -5.01
N CYS A 62 7.98 7.20 -3.68
CA CYS A 62 6.74 7.61 -3.00
C CYS A 62 6.56 9.12 -3.05
N THR A 63 7.64 9.89 -2.92
CA THR A 63 7.66 11.34 -3.17
C THR A 63 7.28 11.65 -4.62
N GLU A 64 7.88 10.97 -5.60
CA GLU A 64 7.53 11.12 -7.02
C GLU A 64 6.06 10.77 -7.29
N SER A 65 5.57 9.69 -6.68
CA SER A 65 4.15 9.34 -6.75
C SER A 65 3.28 10.45 -6.17
N ALA A 66 3.60 10.97 -4.98
CA ALA A 66 2.83 12.01 -4.33
C ALA A 66 2.66 13.28 -5.18
N ILE A 67 3.64 13.62 -6.03
CA ILE A 67 3.56 14.75 -6.98
C ILE A 67 3.01 14.37 -8.37
N ALA A 68 2.70 13.10 -8.62
CA ALA A 68 2.03 12.66 -9.85
C ALA A 68 0.49 12.79 -9.80
N THR A 69 -0.06 13.34 -8.71
CA THR A 69 -1.48 13.62 -8.56
C THR A 69 -1.94 14.75 -9.48
N LEU A 70 -3.12 14.59 -10.11
CA LEU A 70 -3.76 15.64 -10.91
C LEU A 70 -4.82 16.41 -10.12
N ASN A 71 -5.58 15.72 -9.27
CA ASN A 71 -6.69 16.28 -8.51
C ASN A 71 -6.70 15.72 -7.07
N PRO A 72 -6.19 16.48 -6.08
CA PRO A 72 -5.58 17.82 -6.18
C PRO A 72 -4.26 17.79 -6.96
N SER A 73 -3.85 18.92 -7.49
CA SER A 73 -2.52 19.11 -8.08
C SER A 73 -1.42 19.11 -7.02
N PRO A 74 -0.13 18.93 -7.38
CA PRO A 74 0.97 18.94 -6.41
C PRO A 74 1.11 20.29 -5.70
N ALA A 75 0.83 21.38 -6.41
CA ALA A 75 0.80 22.72 -5.83
C ALA A 75 -0.28 22.83 -4.76
N GLU A 76 -1.49 22.35 -5.01
CA GLU A 76 -2.57 22.33 -4.02
C GLU A 76 -2.23 21.39 -2.85
N LEU A 77 -1.63 20.23 -3.12
CA LEU A 77 -1.19 19.31 -2.07
C LEU A 77 -0.22 20.00 -1.10
N ILE A 78 0.79 20.71 -1.61
CA ILE A 78 1.84 21.34 -0.80
C ILE A 78 1.38 22.68 -0.20
N LEU A 79 0.65 23.50 -0.96
CA LEU A 79 0.30 24.86 -0.56
C LEU A 79 -1.04 24.94 0.18
N ASP A 80 -1.96 24.01 -0.05
CA ASP A 80 -3.32 24.07 0.50
C ASP A 80 -3.66 22.93 1.45
N MET A 81 -3.00 21.77 1.37
CA MET A 81 -3.32 20.60 2.22
C MET A 81 -2.26 20.31 3.29
N LEU A 82 -1.01 20.20 2.88
CA LEU A 82 0.10 19.91 3.76
C LEU A 82 0.80 21.20 4.20
N SER A 83 1.40 21.17 5.38
CA SER A 83 2.27 22.23 5.85
C SER A 83 3.65 21.63 6.13
N ILE A 84 4.35 21.27 5.05
CA ILE A 84 5.65 20.59 5.09
C ILE A 84 6.69 21.55 5.68
N ARG A 85 7.21 21.20 6.86
CA ARG A 85 8.28 21.95 7.56
C ARG A 85 9.67 21.45 7.21
N TYR A 86 9.78 20.17 6.86
CA TYR A 86 11.02 19.52 6.49
C TYR A 86 10.75 18.40 5.50
N HIS A 87 11.49 18.38 4.40
CA HIS A 87 11.51 17.30 3.40
C HIS A 87 12.73 17.48 2.50
N GLU A 88 13.63 16.51 2.52
CA GLU A 88 14.97 16.60 1.92
C GLU A 88 14.94 16.81 0.40
N THR A 89 13.94 16.26 -0.29
CA THR A 89 13.83 16.29 -1.75
C THR A 89 13.45 17.67 -2.30
N ILE A 90 12.62 18.44 -1.58
CA ILE A 90 12.02 19.68 -2.11
C ILE A 90 12.38 20.94 -1.34
N MET A 91 13.03 20.83 -0.17
CA MET A 91 13.38 21.99 0.63
C MET A 91 14.49 22.83 0.01
N ALA A 92 14.41 24.14 0.18
CA ALA A 92 15.43 25.06 -0.36
C ALA A 92 16.75 25.05 0.45
N GLY A 93 16.69 24.75 1.75
CA GLY A 93 17.85 24.75 2.63
C GLY A 93 18.64 23.44 2.58
N SER A 94 19.96 23.50 2.79
CA SER A 94 20.85 22.34 2.81
C SER A 94 21.87 22.44 3.95
N GLY A 95 22.51 21.32 4.31
CA GLY A 95 23.56 21.29 5.34
C GLY A 95 23.06 21.80 6.70
N GLN A 96 23.79 22.70 7.33
CA GLN A 96 23.40 23.23 8.64
C GLN A 96 22.02 23.92 8.62
N THR A 97 21.65 24.60 7.53
CA THR A 97 20.34 25.25 7.41
C THR A 97 19.21 24.23 7.38
N SER A 98 19.40 23.06 6.77
CA SER A 98 18.38 22.00 6.82
C SER A 98 18.28 21.37 8.21
N GLU A 99 19.42 21.19 8.90
CA GLU A 99 19.43 20.72 10.29
C GLU A 99 18.71 21.68 11.25
N GLU A 100 18.92 22.99 11.11
CA GLU A 100 18.23 24.02 11.89
C GLU A 100 16.72 24.00 11.63
N ALA A 101 16.30 23.83 10.36
CA ALA A 101 14.90 23.70 9.99
C ALA A 101 14.26 22.45 10.62
N TYR A 102 14.96 21.29 10.58
CA TYR A 102 14.52 20.06 11.24
C TYR A 102 14.35 20.26 12.75
N GLN A 103 15.36 20.84 13.42
CA GLN A 103 15.31 21.09 14.87
C GLN A 103 14.23 22.10 15.26
N SER A 104 13.91 23.07 14.40
CA SER A 104 12.76 23.95 14.57
C SER A 104 11.43 23.21 14.43
N ALA A 105 11.29 22.38 13.39
CA ALA A 105 10.08 21.61 13.12
C ALA A 105 9.74 20.63 14.26
N LEU A 106 10.75 20.02 14.88
CA LEU A 106 10.58 19.10 16.02
C LEU A 106 9.94 19.74 17.27
N LYS A 107 9.89 21.08 17.35
CA LYS A 107 9.25 21.80 18.46
C LYS A 107 7.76 22.04 18.25
N GLU A 108 7.27 21.82 17.02
CA GLU A 108 5.85 21.95 16.68
C GLU A 108 5.07 20.67 17.03
N LYS A 109 3.74 20.73 16.98
CA LYS A 109 2.89 19.52 16.98
C LYS A 109 2.75 19.05 15.53
N PHE A 110 3.36 17.92 15.18
CA PHE A 110 3.46 17.48 13.79
C PHE A 110 2.98 16.04 13.56
N VAL A 111 2.64 15.75 12.31
CA VAL A 111 2.54 14.40 11.76
C VAL A 111 3.86 14.07 11.08
N LEU A 112 4.38 12.87 11.34
CA LEU A 112 5.60 12.39 10.70
C LEU A 112 5.23 11.53 9.50
N VAL A 113 5.73 11.88 8.32
CA VAL A 113 5.73 11.01 7.15
C VAL A 113 7.12 10.39 7.04
N VAL A 114 7.18 9.09 6.81
CA VAL A 114 8.44 8.36 6.64
C VAL A 114 8.38 7.62 5.32
N GLU A 115 9.28 8.00 4.42
CA GLU A 115 9.59 7.26 3.20
C GLU A 115 10.89 6.49 3.40
N GLY A 116 10.95 5.27 2.88
CA GLY A 116 12.12 4.40 3.07
C GLY A 116 12.14 3.63 4.39
N SER A 117 13.00 2.62 4.40
CA SER A 117 13.14 1.68 5.51
C SER A 117 14.31 2.03 6.44
N CYS A 118 14.38 1.41 7.61
CA CYS A 118 15.52 1.52 8.51
C CYS A 118 16.39 0.25 8.41
N PRO A 119 17.73 0.32 8.51
CA PRO A 119 18.56 -0.87 8.72
C PRO A 119 18.07 -1.67 9.93
N SER A 120 18.03 -3.02 9.88
CA SER A 120 17.46 -3.88 10.95
C SER A 120 18.15 -3.71 12.29
N LYS A 121 19.46 -3.51 12.26
CA LYS A 121 20.32 -3.50 13.44
C LYS A 121 21.20 -2.26 13.46
N ALA A 122 21.56 -1.84 14.67
CA ALA A 122 22.46 -0.71 14.88
C ALA A 122 23.86 -0.93 14.26
N GLU A 123 24.31 -2.18 14.09
CA GLU A 123 25.57 -2.51 13.39
C GLU A 123 25.56 -2.11 11.90
N PHE A 124 24.38 -1.91 11.32
CA PHE A 124 24.14 -1.55 9.93
C PHE A 124 23.70 -0.10 9.73
N ASP A 125 23.70 0.70 10.80
CA ASP A 125 23.29 2.11 10.79
C ASP A 125 24.11 2.96 9.80
N SER A 126 25.34 2.55 9.48
CA SER A 126 26.21 3.24 8.51
C SER A 126 25.71 3.16 7.07
N PHE A 127 24.77 2.27 6.73
CA PHE A 127 24.20 2.20 5.39
C PHE A 127 23.19 3.32 5.10
N CYS A 128 22.73 4.05 6.13
CA CYS A 128 21.84 5.20 5.94
C CYS A 128 22.16 6.28 6.99
N VAL A 129 22.91 7.30 6.55
CA VAL A 129 23.41 8.40 7.39
C VAL A 129 23.03 9.73 6.75
N VAL A 130 22.38 10.60 7.51
CA VAL A 130 21.96 11.94 7.11
C VAL A 130 22.56 12.95 8.07
N GLY A 131 23.25 13.98 7.57
CA GLY A 131 23.92 14.99 8.42
C GLY A 131 24.90 14.36 9.44
N GLY A 132 25.57 13.27 9.05
CA GLY A 132 26.48 12.53 9.94
C GLY A 132 25.81 11.73 11.05
N LYS A 133 24.47 11.63 11.08
CA LYS A 133 23.70 10.85 12.06
C LYS A 133 23.03 9.66 11.38
N PRO A 134 23.07 8.46 12.00
CA PRO A 134 22.26 7.34 11.53
C PRO A 134 20.79 7.70 11.44
N PHE A 135 20.14 7.32 10.33
CA PHE A 135 18.72 7.56 10.11
C PHE A 135 17.86 7.01 11.26
N ARG A 136 18.22 5.84 11.82
CA ARG A 136 17.58 5.26 13.02
C ARG A 136 17.43 6.29 14.14
N LYS A 137 18.49 7.06 14.44
CA LYS A 137 18.46 8.06 15.53
C LYS A 137 17.53 9.22 15.20
N ILE A 138 17.53 9.67 13.95
CA ILE A 138 16.66 10.76 13.47
C ILE A 138 15.20 10.31 13.54
N LEU A 139 14.89 9.11 13.04
CA LEU A 139 13.55 8.55 13.05
C LEU A 139 13.03 8.35 14.49
N LEU A 140 13.83 7.81 15.40
CA LEU A 140 13.42 7.63 16.80
C LEU A 140 13.19 8.98 17.51
N GLU A 141 14.02 9.99 17.26
CA GLU A 141 13.83 11.34 17.80
C GLU A 141 12.50 11.96 17.34
N ALA A 142 12.22 11.89 16.03
CA ALA A 142 10.99 12.42 15.46
C ALA A 142 9.76 11.62 15.92
N ALA A 143 9.86 10.30 15.93
CA ALA A 143 8.77 9.39 16.31
C ALA A 143 8.28 9.63 17.75
N GLN A 144 9.17 9.91 18.70
CA GLN A 144 8.80 10.20 20.10
C GLN A 144 8.00 11.49 20.26
N LYS A 145 8.13 12.44 19.33
CA LYS A 145 7.49 13.77 19.37
C LYS A 145 6.27 13.89 18.45
N ALA A 146 6.15 13.01 17.46
CA ALA A 146 5.06 13.01 16.49
C ALA A 146 3.70 12.65 17.11
N GLN A 147 2.63 13.24 16.58
CA GLN A 147 1.26 12.88 16.99
C GLN A 147 0.82 11.53 16.40
N ALA A 148 1.23 11.29 15.16
CA ALA A 148 1.04 10.06 14.42
C ALA A 148 2.12 9.96 13.34
N ILE A 149 2.37 8.74 12.86
CA ILE A 149 3.34 8.44 11.83
C ILE A 149 2.64 7.79 10.63
N ILE A 150 2.91 8.27 9.43
CA ILE A 150 2.46 7.69 8.18
C ILE A 150 3.69 7.10 7.49
N ALA A 151 3.80 5.77 7.52
CA ALA A 151 4.88 5.04 6.86
C ALA A 151 4.46 4.77 5.41
N ILE A 152 5.09 5.44 4.45
CA ILE A 152 4.69 5.39 3.05
C ILE A 152 5.58 4.45 2.24
N GLY A 153 4.91 3.65 1.41
CA GLY A 153 5.54 2.64 0.61
C GLY A 153 5.93 1.39 1.39
N SER A 154 6.23 0.33 0.65
CA SER A 154 6.52 -0.99 1.24
C SER A 154 7.81 -1.01 2.04
N CYS A 155 8.78 -0.17 1.67
CA CYS A 155 10.02 0.03 2.43
C CYS A 155 9.71 0.50 3.86
N ALA A 156 8.98 1.62 4.01
CA ALA A 156 8.70 2.18 5.33
C ALA A 156 7.70 1.33 6.14
N SER A 157 6.70 0.75 5.46
CA SER A 157 5.64 -0.01 6.15
C SER A 157 6.20 -1.25 6.86
N GLU A 158 6.97 -2.06 6.14
CA GLU A 158 7.35 -3.41 6.61
C GLU A 158 8.83 -3.76 6.33
N GLY A 159 9.65 -2.82 5.84
CA GLY A 159 11.01 -3.14 5.37
C GLY A 159 11.02 -3.92 4.06
N ALA A 160 9.86 -4.12 3.44
CA ALA A 160 9.65 -4.87 2.21
C ALA A 160 10.28 -4.17 0.99
N GLY A 161 10.26 -4.86 -0.15
CA GLY A 161 10.85 -4.39 -1.41
C GLY A 161 12.32 -4.73 -1.56
N ILE A 162 13.08 -3.85 -2.23
CA ILE A 162 14.51 -4.06 -2.51
C ILE A 162 15.35 -4.01 -1.23
N PRO A 163 15.21 -3.01 -0.33
CA PRO A 163 16.02 -2.97 0.90
C PRO A 163 15.85 -4.21 1.78
N GLY A 164 14.63 -4.75 1.90
CA GLY A 164 14.36 -5.99 2.65
C GLY A 164 14.92 -7.26 2.01
N ALA A 165 15.18 -7.23 0.70
CA ALA A 165 15.84 -8.32 -0.02
C ALA A 165 17.38 -8.24 0.06
N CYS A 166 17.93 -7.13 0.55
CA CYS A 166 19.36 -6.92 0.69
C CYS A 166 19.91 -7.43 2.03
N ALA A 167 21.22 -7.67 2.08
CA ALA A 167 21.91 -8.17 3.27
C ALA A 167 21.90 -7.20 4.47
N SER A 168 21.57 -5.92 4.26
CA SER A 168 21.36 -4.94 5.33
C SER A 168 20.19 -5.29 6.24
N GLY A 169 19.27 -6.16 5.78
CA GLY A 169 18.06 -6.56 6.47
C GLY A 169 17.24 -5.34 6.84
N ALA A 170 16.48 -4.77 5.93
CA ALA A 170 15.65 -3.61 6.26
C ALA A 170 14.46 -3.98 7.16
N ILE A 171 14.06 -3.07 8.05
CA ILE A 171 12.84 -3.16 8.85
C ILE A 171 11.95 -1.94 8.63
N GLY A 172 10.64 -2.14 8.80
CA GLY A 172 9.65 -1.07 8.75
C GLY A 172 9.63 -0.22 10.02
N VAL A 173 8.94 0.92 9.93
CA VAL A 173 8.80 1.89 11.02
C VAL A 173 8.10 1.27 12.22
N ALA A 174 6.99 0.55 12.00
CA ALA A 174 6.23 -0.06 13.09
C ALA A 174 7.06 -1.10 13.87
N GLU A 175 7.87 -1.91 13.17
CA GLU A 175 8.78 -2.85 13.81
C GLU A 175 9.88 -2.14 14.61
N LEU A 176 10.52 -1.13 14.03
CA LEU A 176 11.54 -0.35 14.74
C LEU A 176 10.99 0.25 16.04
N LEU A 177 9.82 0.89 15.98
CA LEU A 177 9.21 1.53 17.14
C LEU A 177 8.84 0.53 18.23
N ARG A 178 8.32 -0.64 17.83
CA ARG A 178 8.02 -1.74 18.76
C ARG A 178 9.28 -2.23 19.47
N ASN A 179 10.38 -2.39 18.75
CA ASN A 179 11.66 -2.83 19.30
C ASN A 179 12.22 -1.83 20.34
N GLU A 180 11.93 -0.54 20.16
CA GLU A 180 12.37 0.54 21.04
C GLU A 180 11.30 0.95 22.10
N GLY A 181 10.16 0.26 22.15
CA GLY A 181 9.09 0.54 23.12
C GLY A 181 8.34 1.86 22.90
N ILE A 182 8.41 2.45 21.71
CA ILE A 182 7.72 3.69 21.34
C ILE A 182 6.26 3.38 20.96
N LYS A 183 5.31 4.12 21.53
CA LYS A 183 3.86 3.89 21.38
C LYS A 183 3.17 4.81 20.37
N THR A 184 3.92 5.66 19.68
CA THR A 184 3.37 6.57 18.67
C THR A 184 2.64 5.77 17.59
N PRO A 185 1.38 6.12 17.26
CA PRO A 185 0.60 5.33 16.31
C PRO A 185 1.20 5.42 14.90
N VAL A 186 1.29 4.26 14.23
CA VAL A 186 1.81 4.13 12.86
C VAL A 186 0.68 3.69 11.93
N ILE A 187 0.54 4.38 10.80
CA ILE A 187 -0.33 4.02 9.69
C ILE A 187 0.56 3.56 8.54
N ASN A 188 0.45 2.29 8.16
CA ASN A 188 1.21 1.70 7.05
C ASN A 188 0.46 1.89 5.74
N LEU A 189 1.09 2.53 4.75
CA LEU A 189 0.58 2.71 3.39
C LEU A 189 1.48 1.98 2.38
N PRO A 190 1.51 0.62 2.39
CA PRO A 190 2.40 -0.13 1.53
C PRO A 190 1.94 -0.09 0.07
N CYS A 191 2.93 -0.12 -0.82
CA CYS A 191 2.91 -0.30 -2.27
C CYS A 191 4.26 0.26 -2.78
N CYS A 192 4.71 -0.10 -3.97
CA CYS A 192 5.99 0.37 -4.50
C CYS A 192 5.76 1.08 -5.85
N PRO A 193 5.46 2.40 -5.84
CA PRO A 193 5.36 3.31 -4.69
C PRO A 193 3.97 3.30 -4.02
N VAL A 194 3.76 4.09 -2.94
CA VAL A 194 2.41 4.38 -2.41
C VAL A 194 1.57 5.10 -3.45
N LYS A 195 0.26 4.82 -3.53
CA LYS A 195 -0.64 5.54 -4.45
C LYS A 195 -0.95 6.95 -3.91
N PRO A 196 -0.99 8.00 -4.75
CA PRO A 196 -1.18 9.37 -4.27
C PRO A 196 -2.52 9.55 -3.57
N THR A 197 -3.58 8.97 -4.13
CA THR A 197 -4.94 9.02 -3.56
C THR A 197 -5.03 8.34 -2.20
N THR A 198 -4.26 7.27 -1.96
CA THR A 198 -4.16 6.59 -0.67
C THR A 198 -3.49 7.48 0.38
N LEU A 199 -2.38 8.13 0.03
CA LEU A 199 -1.70 9.09 0.91
C LEU A 199 -2.62 10.27 1.25
N ILE A 200 -3.18 10.91 0.23
CA ILE A 200 -4.07 12.07 0.37
C ILE A 200 -5.30 11.71 1.21
N GLY A 201 -5.97 10.60 0.89
CA GLY A 201 -7.15 10.13 1.63
C GLY A 201 -6.85 9.85 3.10
N THR A 202 -5.67 9.27 3.40
CA THR A 202 -5.23 9.01 4.78
C THR A 202 -4.96 10.31 5.54
N VAL A 203 -4.25 11.25 4.92
CA VAL A 203 -4.02 12.58 5.50
C VAL A 203 -5.35 13.27 5.78
N LEU A 204 -6.22 13.38 4.77
CA LEU A 204 -7.52 14.05 4.91
C LEU A 204 -8.38 13.42 6.01
N TYR A 205 -8.39 12.09 6.12
CA TYR A 205 -9.06 11.40 7.21
C TYR A 205 -8.50 11.84 8.57
N TYR A 206 -7.18 11.81 8.72
CA TYR A 206 -6.52 12.20 9.97
C TYR A 206 -6.79 13.68 10.31
N LEU A 207 -6.74 14.58 9.33
CA LEU A 207 -7.07 16.00 9.53
C LEU A 207 -8.51 16.21 10.00
N THR A 208 -9.44 15.49 9.38
CA THR A 208 -10.87 15.64 9.64
C THR A 208 -11.26 15.07 11.00
N TYR A 209 -10.77 13.88 11.33
CA TYR A 209 -11.22 13.15 12.52
C TYR A 209 -10.25 13.23 13.69
N GLN A 210 -9.04 13.75 13.49
CA GLN A 210 -7.95 13.80 14.47
C GLN A 210 -7.68 12.43 15.10
N LYS A 211 -7.82 11.38 14.28
CA LYS A 211 -7.74 9.95 14.66
C LYS A 211 -7.19 9.14 13.51
N VAL A 212 -6.52 8.03 13.84
CA VAL A 212 -6.11 7.04 12.84
C VAL A 212 -7.36 6.36 12.25
N PRO A 213 -7.36 6.01 10.94
CA PRO A 213 -8.45 5.25 10.33
C PRO A 213 -8.52 3.82 10.88
N PRO A 214 -9.62 3.08 10.67
CA PRO A 214 -9.66 1.65 10.95
C PRO A 214 -8.56 0.91 10.16
N LEU A 215 -7.71 0.18 10.88
CA LEU A 215 -6.56 -0.54 10.33
C LEU A 215 -6.77 -2.05 10.40
N ASP A 216 -6.14 -2.78 9.48
CA ASP A 216 -5.98 -4.23 9.58
C ASP A 216 -4.85 -4.61 10.55
N SER A 217 -4.57 -5.91 10.67
CA SER A 217 -3.51 -6.43 11.55
C SER A 217 -2.09 -6.02 11.17
N GLN A 218 -1.88 -5.50 9.94
CA GLN A 218 -0.61 -4.97 9.45
C GLN A 218 -0.56 -3.43 9.57
N GLY A 219 -1.53 -2.81 10.24
CA GLY A 219 -1.58 -1.35 10.39
C GLY A 219 -1.99 -0.62 9.11
N ARG A 220 -2.62 -1.30 8.15
CA ARG A 220 -3.02 -0.73 6.86
C ARG A 220 -4.48 -0.28 6.88
N PRO A 221 -4.85 0.89 6.33
CA PRO A 221 -6.24 1.32 6.32
C PRO A 221 -7.16 0.38 5.53
N LEU A 222 -8.23 -0.10 6.18
CA LEU A 222 -9.17 -1.06 5.58
C LEU A 222 -9.82 -0.54 4.28
N ALA A 223 -9.96 0.79 4.14
CA ALA A 223 -10.53 1.41 2.95
C ALA A 223 -9.72 1.13 1.67
N PHE A 224 -8.41 0.94 1.77
CA PHE A 224 -7.51 0.72 0.62
C PHE A 224 -6.97 -0.71 0.54
N TYR A 225 -6.90 -1.39 1.68
CA TYR A 225 -6.25 -2.70 1.81
C TYR A 225 -7.20 -3.79 2.35
N GLY A 226 -8.52 -3.56 2.33
CA GLY A 226 -9.51 -4.50 2.86
C GLY A 226 -9.92 -5.64 1.92
N SER A 227 -9.56 -5.56 0.64
CA SER A 227 -9.90 -6.57 -0.39
C SER A 227 -8.67 -7.02 -1.16
N LEU A 228 -8.68 -8.26 -1.64
CA LEU A 228 -7.66 -8.74 -2.58
C LEU A 228 -7.85 -8.08 -3.94
N LEU A 229 -6.73 -7.82 -4.62
CA LEU A 229 -6.73 -7.36 -6.01
C LEU A 229 -7.52 -8.31 -6.90
N HIS A 230 -7.38 -9.62 -6.68
CA HIS A 230 -8.01 -10.65 -7.50
C HIS A 230 -9.54 -10.67 -7.40
N ASP A 231 -10.12 -10.19 -6.30
CA ASP A 231 -11.57 -10.16 -6.12
C ASP A 231 -12.25 -9.08 -6.98
N ASN A 232 -11.49 -8.06 -7.39
CA ASN A 232 -11.98 -6.95 -8.19
C ASN A 232 -11.31 -6.88 -9.58
N CYS A 233 -10.54 -7.90 -9.96
CA CYS A 233 -9.77 -7.89 -11.20
C CYS A 233 -10.69 -7.92 -12.43
N PRO A 234 -10.50 -7.04 -13.44
CA PRO A 234 -11.31 -7.06 -14.66
C PRO A 234 -11.16 -8.35 -15.48
N ARG A 235 -10.06 -9.09 -15.29
CA ARG A 235 -9.80 -10.40 -15.93
C ARG A 235 -10.36 -11.58 -15.13
N ARG A 236 -11.18 -11.35 -14.10
CA ARG A 236 -11.74 -12.41 -13.25
C ARG A 236 -12.63 -13.38 -14.02
N GLY A 237 -13.42 -12.90 -14.99
CA GLY A 237 -14.22 -13.78 -15.85
C GLY A 237 -13.35 -14.78 -16.64
N HIS A 238 -12.22 -14.33 -17.19
CA HIS A 238 -11.25 -15.21 -17.86
C HIS A 238 -10.66 -16.25 -16.90
N PHE A 239 -10.33 -15.85 -15.66
CA PHE A 239 -9.87 -16.80 -14.64
C PHE A 239 -10.91 -17.90 -14.37
N GLU A 240 -12.18 -17.53 -14.22
CA GLU A 240 -13.28 -18.46 -13.93
C GLU A 240 -13.60 -19.39 -15.10
N ASN A 241 -13.37 -18.92 -16.34
CA ASN A 241 -13.51 -19.72 -17.55
C ASN A 241 -12.29 -20.62 -17.87
N GLY A 242 -11.22 -20.55 -17.07
CA GLY A 242 -9.98 -21.27 -17.34
C GLY A 242 -9.16 -20.70 -18.52
N GLU A 243 -9.39 -19.45 -18.87
CA GLU A 243 -8.72 -18.73 -19.95
C GLU A 243 -7.48 -18.03 -19.41
N PHE A 244 -6.32 -18.67 -19.61
CA PHE A 244 -5.03 -18.19 -19.11
C PHE A 244 -4.08 -17.84 -20.25
N LEU A 245 -3.31 -16.76 -20.07
CA LEU A 245 -2.23 -16.42 -20.98
C LEU A 245 -1.11 -17.45 -20.87
N THR A 246 -0.82 -18.16 -21.97
CA THR A 246 0.28 -19.11 -22.11
C THR A 246 1.37 -18.59 -23.06
N ASP A 247 1.01 -17.79 -24.07
CA ASP A 247 1.94 -17.15 -25.02
C ASP A 247 1.73 -15.63 -25.05
N TRP A 248 2.79 -14.86 -24.77
CA TRP A 248 2.77 -13.39 -24.81
C TRP A 248 2.49 -12.82 -26.21
N ASN A 249 2.73 -13.62 -27.26
CA ASN A 249 2.57 -13.20 -28.65
C ASN A 249 1.21 -13.59 -29.25
N ASP A 250 0.35 -14.29 -28.51
CA ASP A 250 -0.99 -14.64 -29.00
C ASP A 250 -1.98 -13.49 -28.75
N PRO A 251 -2.46 -12.80 -29.80
CA PRO A 251 -3.38 -11.68 -29.64
C PRO A 251 -4.75 -12.09 -29.08
N ILE A 252 -5.16 -13.35 -29.21
CA ILE A 252 -6.43 -13.86 -28.66
C ILE A 252 -6.34 -13.90 -27.13
N GLN A 253 -5.15 -14.17 -26.59
CA GLN A 253 -4.92 -14.32 -25.15
C GLN A 253 -4.59 -12.99 -24.45
N LYS A 254 -4.54 -11.87 -25.17
CA LYS A 254 -4.10 -10.56 -24.63
C LYS A 254 -4.80 -10.20 -23.30
N GLU A 255 -6.10 -10.44 -23.21
CA GLU A 255 -6.92 -10.12 -22.03
C GLU A 255 -7.10 -11.31 -21.06
N TYR A 256 -6.52 -12.47 -21.36
CA TYR A 256 -6.63 -13.66 -20.51
C TYR A 256 -5.95 -13.47 -19.16
N CYS A 257 -6.32 -14.33 -18.21
CA CYS A 257 -5.79 -14.27 -16.86
C CYS A 257 -4.28 -14.53 -16.83
N LEU A 258 -3.57 -13.69 -16.06
CA LEU A 258 -2.10 -13.70 -15.95
C LEU A 258 -1.59 -14.63 -14.83
N LEU A 259 -2.44 -15.47 -14.24
CA LEU A 259 -2.07 -16.33 -13.11
C LEU A 259 -0.91 -17.27 -13.46
N LEU A 260 -0.94 -17.88 -14.65
CA LEU A 260 0.14 -18.77 -15.14
C LEU A 260 1.43 -18.02 -15.47
N LYS A 261 1.38 -16.69 -15.56
CA LYS A 261 2.53 -15.80 -15.73
C LYS A 261 3.01 -15.19 -14.41
N GLY A 262 2.55 -15.73 -13.28
CA GLY A 262 3.04 -15.37 -11.95
C GLY A 262 2.29 -14.23 -11.27
N CYS A 263 1.08 -13.89 -11.71
CA CYS A 263 0.28 -12.87 -11.03
C CYS A 263 0.09 -13.18 -9.54
N LYS A 264 0.50 -12.24 -8.67
CA LYS A 264 0.37 -12.32 -7.21
C LYS A 264 -0.95 -11.74 -6.69
N GLY A 265 -1.82 -11.24 -7.57
CA GLY A 265 -3.10 -10.63 -7.23
C GLY A 265 -3.97 -11.41 -6.22
N PRO A 266 -4.04 -12.76 -6.26
CA PRO A 266 -4.77 -13.55 -5.27
C PRO A 266 -4.21 -13.51 -3.84
N LYS A 267 -3.01 -12.94 -3.66
CA LYS A 267 -2.33 -12.82 -2.37
C LYS A 267 -2.00 -11.36 -2.04
N THR A 268 -2.60 -10.40 -2.73
CA THR A 268 -2.23 -8.97 -2.62
C THR A 268 -3.45 -8.14 -2.29
N TYR A 269 -3.45 -7.53 -1.12
CA TYR A 269 -4.44 -6.56 -0.69
C TYR A 269 -4.09 -5.19 -1.23
N THR A 270 -4.98 -4.65 -2.05
CA THR A 270 -4.87 -3.31 -2.63
C THR A 270 -6.17 -2.98 -3.36
N ASP A 271 -6.41 -1.69 -3.53
CA ASP A 271 -7.48 -1.11 -4.33
C ASP A 271 -7.08 -0.91 -5.81
N CYS A 272 -5.91 -1.35 -6.28
CA CYS A 272 -5.42 -1.08 -7.65
C CYS A 272 -6.37 -1.50 -8.77
N ALA A 273 -7.25 -2.49 -8.54
CA ALA A 273 -8.23 -2.91 -9.53
C ALA A 273 -9.52 -2.05 -9.51
N GLN A 274 -9.83 -1.41 -8.38
CA GLN A 274 -10.97 -0.49 -8.22
C GLN A 274 -10.61 0.96 -8.56
N VAL A 275 -9.44 1.40 -8.13
CA VAL A 275 -8.87 2.73 -8.39
C VAL A 275 -7.54 2.53 -9.07
N TRP A 276 -7.48 2.83 -10.36
CA TRP A 276 -6.28 2.62 -11.17
C TRP A 276 -5.24 3.72 -10.89
N TRP A 277 -4.04 3.55 -11.44
CA TRP A 277 -2.95 4.51 -11.31
C TRP A 277 -3.08 5.66 -12.29
N ASN A 278 -2.45 6.79 -11.93
CA ASN A 278 -2.34 7.99 -12.76
C ASN A 278 -3.71 8.55 -13.19
N ASP A 279 -4.53 8.96 -12.22
CA ASP A 279 -5.89 9.47 -12.43
C ASP A 279 -6.79 8.46 -13.15
N ASN A 280 -6.75 7.23 -12.66
CA ASN A 280 -7.43 6.06 -13.22
C ASN A 280 -7.06 5.70 -14.67
N ALA A 281 -5.92 6.17 -15.19
CA ALA A 281 -5.52 5.88 -16.57
C ALA A 281 -5.21 4.39 -16.80
N ASN A 282 -4.45 3.74 -15.91
CA ASN A 282 -4.06 2.34 -16.10
C ASN A 282 -3.56 1.67 -14.81
N PHE A 283 -3.33 0.35 -14.81
CA PHE A 283 -2.60 -0.36 -13.77
C PHE A 283 -1.95 -1.63 -14.35
N CYS A 284 -1.13 -2.34 -13.57
CA CYS A 284 -0.27 -3.42 -14.07
C CYS A 284 -1.01 -4.45 -14.94
N ILE A 285 -2.14 -5.01 -14.45
CA ILE A 285 -2.83 -6.10 -15.16
C ILE A 285 -3.52 -5.59 -16.43
N ASN A 286 -4.10 -4.39 -16.40
CA ASN A 286 -4.69 -3.79 -17.60
C ASN A 286 -3.61 -3.44 -18.65
N ALA A 287 -2.38 -3.17 -18.22
CA ALA A 287 -1.22 -3.04 -19.10
C ALA A 287 -0.63 -4.40 -19.55
N GLY A 288 -1.24 -5.53 -19.20
CA GLY A 288 -0.78 -6.88 -19.54
C GLY A 288 0.32 -7.44 -18.65
N SER A 289 0.67 -6.77 -17.55
CA SER A 289 1.71 -7.21 -16.61
C SER A 289 1.13 -7.88 -15.35
N PRO A 290 1.63 -9.05 -14.92
CA PRO A 290 1.15 -9.70 -13.71
C PRO A 290 1.42 -8.84 -12.48
N CYS A 291 0.46 -8.78 -11.55
CA CYS A 291 0.67 -8.12 -10.26
C CYS A 291 1.89 -8.74 -9.55
N SER A 292 2.83 -7.89 -9.11
CA SER A 292 4.03 -8.33 -8.37
C SER A 292 3.81 -8.46 -6.86
N GLY A 293 2.64 -8.06 -6.37
CA GLY A 293 2.27 -8.09 -4.96
C GLY A 293 2.97 -7.03 -4.12
N CYS A 294 3.23 -5.87 -4.70
CA CYS A 294 4.08 -4.84 -4.12
C CYS A 294 3.55 -4.19 -2.83
N SER A 295 2.28 -4.36 -2.47
CA SER A 295 1.70 -3.88 -1.19
C SER A 295 1.79 -4.88 -0.03
N GLU A 296 2.41 -6.05 -0.23
CA GLU A 296 2.54 -7.09 0.79
C GLU A 296 3.94 -7.15 1.37
N ILE A 297 4.05 -7.53 2.66
CA ILE A 297 5.33 -7.78 3.34
C ILE A 297 6.20 -8.83 2.62
N THR A 298 5.57 -9.75 1.87
CA THR A 298 6.26 -10.81 1.13
C THR A 298 7.02 -10.27 -0.09
N PHE A 299 6.68 -9.07 -0.58
CA PHE A 299 7.40 -8.42 -1.66
C PHE A 299 8.75 -7.87 -1.16
N TYR A 300 9.84 -7.90 -1.92
CA TYR A 300 10.05 -8.56 -3.21
C TYR A 300 10.50 -10.01 -3.04
N ASN A 301 11.30 -10.28 -1.99
CA ASN A 301 12.06 -11.52 -1.83
C ASN A 301 11.19 -12.79 -1.87
N GLY A 302 10.08 -12.82 -1.14
CA GLY A 302 9.21 -14.00 -1.06
C GLY A 302 8.33 -14.22 -2.30
N PHE A 303 8.12 -13.19 -3.12
CA PHE A 303 7.40 -13.31 -4.39
C PHE A 303 8.32 -13.51 -5.61
N SER A 304 9.63 -13.39 -5.43
CA SER A 304 10.62 -13.68 -6.46
C SER A 304 10.78 -15.19 -6.66
N PRO A 305 10.93 -15.69 -7.92
CA PRO A 305 10.87 -14.94 -9.18
C PRO A 305 9.45 -14.45 -9.51
N LEU A 306 9.31 -13.18 -9.90
CA LEU A 306 7.99 -12.55 -10.08
C LEU A 306 7.10 -13.24 -11.13
N TYR A 307 7.70 -13.80 -12.18
CA TYR A 307 6.97 -14.48 -13.26
C TYR A 307 6.73 -15.98 -12.99
N ALA A 308 7.16 -16.51 -11.84
CA ALA A 308 6.92 -17.89 -11.47
C ALA A 308 5.49 -18.11 -10.98
N LYS A 309 4.90 -19.26 -11.36
CA LYS A 309 3.60 -19.74 -10.86
C LYS A 309 3.63 -19.85 -9.33
N GLN A 310 2.55 -19.44 -8.68
CA GLN A 310 2.47 -19.33 -7.23
C GLN A 310 2.15 -20.62 -6.49
N GLU A 311 1.54 -21.59 -7.18
CA GLU A 311 1.10 -22.85 -6.59
C GLU A 311 2.25 -23.84 -6.52
N MET A 312 3.24 -23.55 -5.68
CA MET A 312 4.32 -24.49 -5.36
C MET A 312 3.94 -25.29 -4.11
N PHE A 313 3.51 -26.53 -4.31
CA PHE A 313 3.30 -27.51 -3.25
C PHE A 313 4.65 -28.13 -2.87
N LYS A 314 4.90 -28.33 -1.57
CA LYS A 314 6.09 -29.06 -1.11
C LYS A 314 5.71 -30.52 -0.90
N LEU A 315 6.20 -31.41 -1.75
CA LEU A 315 5.99 -32.86 -1.59
C LEU A 315 7.18 -33.50 -0.85
N PRO A 316 6.94 -34.40 0.13
CA PRO A 316 8.01 -35.12 0.82
C PRO A 316 8.92 -35.87 -0.16
N GLY A 317 10.24 -35.66 -0.09
CA GLY A 317 11.23 -36.33 -0.93
C GLY A 317 11.44 -35.77 -2.34
N ILE A 318 10.58 -34.86 -2.83
CA ILE A 318 10.61 -34.34 -4.21
C ILE A 318 10.92 -32.82 -4.25
N GLY A 319 10.64 -32.08 -3.18
CA GLY A 319 10.87 -30.63 -3.11
C GLY A 319 9.65 -29.82 -3.52
N GLN A 320 9.85 -28.57 -3.97
CA GLN A 320 8.77 -27.69 -4.43
C GLN A 320 8.35 -28.08 -5.85
N VAL A 321 7.07 -28.43 -6.02
CA VAL A 321 6.45 -28.83 -7.29
C VAL A 321 5.24 -27.96 -7.56
N ASN A 322 4.97 -27.62 -8.82
CA ASN A 322 3.79 -26.83 -9.15
C ASN A 322 2.52 -27.69 -9.21
N ALA A 323 1.34 -27.05 -9.20
CA ALA A 323 0.05 -27.73 -9.33
C ALA A 323 -0.05 -28.65 -10.55
N ASP A 324 0.54 -28.27 -11.69
CA ASP A 324 0.52 -29.07 -12.92
C ASP A 324 1.27 -30.40 -12.71
N THR A 325 2.42 -30.38 -12.04
CA THR A 325 3.19 -31.58 -11.71
C THR A 325 2.41 -32.47 -10.74
N VAL A 326 1.79 -31.89 -9.70
CA VAL A 326 0.96 -32.65 -8.76
C VAL A 326 -0.23 -33.29 -9.48
N GLY A 327 -0.92 -32.52 -10.33
CA GLY A 327 -2.04 -33.01 -11.13
C GLY A 327 -1.62 -34.13 -12.09
N THR A 328 -0.46 -33.99 -12.74
CA THR A 328 0.08 -35.03 -13.64
C THR A 328 0.42 -36.30 -12.88
N VAL A 329 1.06 -36.21 -11.72
CA VAL A 329 1.42 -37.37 -10.90
C VAL A 329 0.19 -38.05 -10.35
N LEU A 330 -0.73 -37.30 -9.72
CA LEU A 330 -1.96 -37.86 -9.17
C LEU A 330 -2.86 -38.45 -10.27
N GLY A 331 -2.99 -37.75 -11.40
CA GLY A 331 -3.72 -38.24 -12.56
C GLY A 331 -3.11 -39.51 -13.14
N GLY A 332 -1.78 -39.59 -13.25
CA GLY A 332 -1.07 -40.79 -13.68
C GLY A 332 -1.28 -41.97 -12.73
N VAL A 333 -1.16 -41.76 -11.42
CA VAL A 333 -1.42 -42.81 -10.40
C VAL A 333 -2.86 -43.30 -10.46
N ALA A 334 -3.83 -42.39 -10.55
CA ALA A 334 -5.24 -42.74 -10.67
C ALA A 334 -5.51 -43.54 -11.95
N ALA A 335 -4.95 -43.13 -13.10
CA ALA A 335 -5.09 -43.83 -14.37
C ALA A 335 -4.50 -45.24 -14.32
N VAL A 336 -3.32 -45.43 -13.71
CA VAL A 336 -2.72 -46.76 -13.50
C VAL A 336 -3.60 -47.61 -12.57
N GLY A 337 -4.07 -47.04 -11.46
CA GLY A 337 -4.94 -47.75 -10.52
C GLY A 337 -6.25 -48.21 -11.17
N LEU A 338 -6.89 -47.34 -11.94
CA LEU A 338 -8.10 -47.67 -12.71
C LEU A 338 -7.81 -48.72 -13.79
N GLY A 339 -6.68 -48.62 -14.50
CA GLY A 339 -6.25 -49.61 -15.48
C GLY A 339 -6.02 -50.99 -14.88
N VAL A 340 -5.29 -51.07 -13.76
CA VAL A 340 -5.07 -52.32 -13.01
C VAL A 340 -6.39 -52.89 -12.51
N HIS A 341 -7.28 -52.05 -11.96
CA HIS A 341 -8.58 -52.49 -11.48
C HIS A 341 -9.45 -53.02 -12.62
N LEU A 342 -9.46 -52.37 -13.79
CA LEU A 342 -10.17 -52.83 -14.98
C LEU A 342 -9.63 -54.18 -15.46
N VAL A 343 -8.31 -54.34 -15.56
CA VAL A 343 -7.67 -55.60 -15.96
C VAL A 343 -7.97 -56.72 -14.96
N ALA A 344 -7.90 -56.45 -13.66
CA ALA A 344 -8.25 -57.42 -12.62
C ALA A 344 -9.74 -57.80 -12.65
N THR A 345 -10.63 -56.85 -12.96
CA THR A 345 -12.08 -57.09 -13.07
C THR A 345 -12.42 -57.90 -14.32
N ALA A 346 -11.70 -57.68 -15.43
CA ALA A 346 -11.79 -58.50 -16.63
C ALA A 346 -11.27 -59.92 -16.40
N ALA A 347 -10.09 -60.06 -15.79
CA ALA A 347 -9.46 -61.36 -15.50
C ALA A 347 -10.23 -62.19 -14.46
N SER A 348 -10.93 -61.55 -13.52
CA SER A 348 -11.80 -62.23 -12.54
C SER A 348 -13.18 -62.62 -13.10
N GLY A 349 -13.44 -62.38 -14.39
CA GLY A 349 -14.69 -62.77 -15.07
C GLY A 349 -15.92 -61.96 -14.66
N ARG A 350 -15.76 -60.93 -13.81
CA ARG A 350 -16.86 -60.06 -13.33
C ARG A 350 -17.48 -59.18 -14.42
N LEU A 351 -16.80 -59.01 -15.56
CA LEU A 351 -17.36 -58.31 -16.73
C LEU A 351 -18.29 -59.18 -17.59
N SER A 352 -18.28 -60.51 -17.42
CA SER A 352 -18.98 -61.44 -18.33
C SER A 352 -20.34 -61.96 -17.81
N LYS A 353 -20.69 -61.72 -16.53
CA LYS A 353 -22.00 -62.12 -16.00
C LYS A 353 -23.07 -61.06 -16.27
N LYS A 354 -23.57 -61.02 -17.50
CA LYS A 354 -24.95 -60.57 -17.74
C LYS A 354 -25.86 -61.79 -17.58
N ASP A 355 -26.53 -61.86 -16.44
CA ASP A 355 -27.66 -62.75 -16.24
C ASP A 355 -28.82 -62.31 -17.15
N HIS A 356 -29.04 -63.02 -18.25
CA HIS A 356 -30.37 -63.15 -18.84
C HIS A 356 -31.00 -64.40 -18.23
N LYS A 357 -31.79 -64.21 -17.18
CA LYS A 357 -32.90 -65.12 -16.85
C LYS A 357 -34.20 -64.40 -17.20
N GLU A 358 -34.74 -64.75 -18.35
CA GLU A 358 -36.19 -64.67 -18.59
C GLU A 358 -36.82 -65.80 -17.77
N ASP A 359 -37.64 -65.45 -16.78
CA ASP A 359 -38.54 -66.40 -16.14
C ASP A 359 -39.89 -66.36 -16.89
N MET A 360 -40.29 -67.53 -17.39
CA MET A 360 -41.66 -67.88 -17.85
C MET A 360 -42.58 -68.12 -16.66
#